data_AF-A0A3N9MS54-F1
#
_entry.id   AF-A0A3N9MS54-F1
#
_cell.length_a   1.000
_cell.length_b   1.000
_cell.length_c   1.000
_cell.angle_alpha   90.00
_cell.angle_beta   90.00
_cell.angle_gamma   90.00
#
_symmetry.space_group_name_H-M   'P 1'
#
loop_
_entity.id
_entity.type
_entity.pdbx_description
1 polymer ?
#
loop_
_entity_poly.entity_id
_entity_poly.type
_entity_poly.pdbx_seq_one_letter_code
_entity_poly.pdbx_strand_id
1 'polypeptide(L)' 'LITVDGDHTESGARIDLENTLPRLAPGGVLVFDDVSHPDLPHMLSLWRKVTARYPALETFEFTDAGYGVAFAVNRGENRF' A
#
# COMPACT_ATOMS: atom_id res chain seq x y z
N LEU A 1 4.28 -1.19 12.09
CA LEU A 1 3.16 -0.53 11.39
C LEU A 1 3.71 0.71 10.71
N ILE A 2 3.47 0.85 9.41
CA ILE A 2 3.79 2.06 8.63
C ILE A 2 2.47 2.59 8.08
N THR A 3 2.26 3.90 8.14
CA THR A 3 1.09 4.57 7.54
C THR A 3 1.59 5.49 6.44
N VAL A 4 0.98 5.42 5.26
CA VAL A 4 1.26 6.31 4.13
C VAL A 4 -0.02 7.08 3.80
N ASP A 5 0.01 8.38 4.10
CA ASP A 5 -1.06 9.37 3.95
C ASP A 5 -0.42 10.76 3.70
N GLY A 6 0.63 10.75 2.86
CA GLY A 6 1.51 11.89 2.64
C GLY A 6 1.13 12.67 1.39
N ASP A 7 1.94 12.50 0.34
CA ASP A 7 1.73 13.16 -0.94
C ASP A 7 0.76 12.35 -1.81
N HIS A 8 -0.36 12.97 -2.18
CA HIS A 8 -1.41 12.35 -3.00
C HIS A 8 -1.24 12.55 -4.52
N THR A 9 -0.16 13.18 -4.96
CA THR A 9 0.27 13.11 -6.37
C THR A 9 0.70 11.69 -6.71
N GLU A 10 0.49 11.24 -7.95
CA GLU A 10 0.90 9.89 -8.35
C GLU A 10 2.41 9.65 -8.13
N SER A 11 3.25 10.66 -8.38
CA SER A 11 4.69 10.58 -8.17
C SER A 11 5.07 10.52 -6.69
N GLY A 12 4.45 11.35 -5.85
CA GLY A 12 4.76 11.40 -4.41
C GLY A 12 4.36 10.12 -3.71
N ALA A 13 3.11 9.68 -3.88
CA ALA A 13 2.61 8.43 -3.33
C ALA A 13 3.43 7.22 -3.80
N ARG A 14 3.89 7.22 -5.06
CA ARG A 14 4.78 6.17 -5.58
C ARG A 14 6.09 6.13 -4.81
N ILE A 15 6.73 7.28 -4.63
CA ILE A 15 8.01 7.41 -3.91
C ILE A 15 7.83 6.96 -2.46
N ASP A 16 6.73 7.34 -1.81
CA ASP A 16 6.42 6.92 -0.45
C ASP A 16 6.30 5.40 -0.35
N LEU A 17 5.51 4.76 -1.22
CA LEU A 17 5.36 3.30 -1.25
C LEU A 17 6.68 2.59 -1.57
N GLU A 18 7.43 3.04 -2.57
CA GLU A 18 8.71 2.43 -2.97
C GLU A 18 9.78 2.55 -1.88
N ASN A 19 9.75 3.63 -1.07
CA ASN A 19 10.68 3.81 0.04
C ASN A 19 10.30 3.03 1.30
N THR A 20 9.01 2.78 1.51
CA THR A 20 8.49 2.19 2.75
C THR A 20 8.26 0.69 2.67
N LEU A 21 7.70 0.17 1.57
CA LEU A 21 7.41 -1.27 1.42
C LEU A 21 8.64 -2.17 1.64
N PRO A 22 9.86 -1.86 1.13
CA PRO A 22 11.05 -2.68 1.38
C PRO A 22 11.49 -2.74 2.84
N ARG A 23 10.99 -1.83 3.69
CA ARG A 23 11.37 -1.72 5.12
C ARG A 23 10.40 -2.44 6.04
N LEU A 24 9.31 -3.01 5.50
CA LEU A 24 8.40 -3.84 6.28
C LEU A 24 9.11 -5.12 6.72
N ALA A 25 9.33 -5.26 8.03
CA ALA A 25 9.75 -6.54 8.60
C ALA A 25 8.71 -7.64 8.33
N PRO A 26 9.08 -8.94 8.34
CA PRO A 26 8.12 -10.03 8.36
C PRO A 26 7.08 -9.85 9.47
N GLY A 27 5.80 -10.08 9.17
CA GLY A 27 4.66 -9.77 10.02
C GLY A 27 4.31 -8.28 10.12
N GLY A 28 5.09 -7.40 9.50
CA GLY A 28 4.86 -5.96 9.46
C GLY A 28 3.70 -5.59 8.53
N VAL A 29 3.00 -4.51 8.88
CA VAL A 29 1.85 -3.99 8.14
C VAL A 29 2.13 -2.57 7.67
N LEU A 30 1.77 -2.28 6.42
CA LEU A 30 1.61 -0.93 5.88
C LEU A 30 0.14 -0.66 5.60
N VAL A 31 -0.31 0.56 5.94
CA VAL A 31 -1.64 1.10 5.63
C VAL A 31 -1.48 2.24 4.64
N PHE A 32 -2.33 2.27 3.62
CA PHE A 32 -2.37 3.29 2.58
C PHE A 32 -3.80 3.81 2.45
N ASP A 33 -4.00 5.10 2.71
CA ASP A 33 -5.33 5.72 2.75
C ASP A 33 -5.77 6.23 1.36
N ASP A 34 -7.02 6.70 1.27
CA ASP A 34 -7.58 7.41 0.11
C ASP A 34 -7.59 6.62 -1.22
N VAL A 35 -7.53 5.29 -1.17
CA VAL A 35 -7.46 4.47 -2.40
C VAL A 35 -8.72 4.58 -3.25
N SER A 36 -9.84 5.03 -2.70
CA SER A 36 -11.12 5.24 -3.38
C SER A 36 -11.60 6.71 -3.32
N HIS A 37 -10.71 7.64 -3.00
CA HIS A 37 -11.05 9.06 -2.95
C HIS A 37 -11.45 9.57 -4.37
N PRO A 38 -12.61 10.24 -4.55
CA PRO A 38 -13.12 10.62 -5.86
C PRO A 38 -12.18 11.56 -6.63
N ASP A 39 -11.46 12.44 -5.92
CA ASP A 39 -10.49 13.37 -6.51
C ASP A 39 -9.09 12.76 -6.75
N LEU A 40 -8.84 11.52 -6.30
CA LEU A 40 -7.54 10.84 -6.42
C LEU A 40 -7.68 9.47 -7.13
N PRO A 41 -8.28 9.41 -8.34
CA PRO A 41 -8.65 8.16 -8.99
C PRO A 41 -7.46 7.24 -9.33
N HIS A 42 -6.23 7.75 -9.31
CA HIS A 42 -5.01 6.99 -9.58
C HIS A 42 -4.57 6.10 -8.41
N MET A 43 -4.98 6.39 -7.17
CA MET A 43 -4.43 5.82 -5.93
C MET A 43 -4.55 4.29 -5.87
N LEU A 44 -5.73 3.72 -6.11
CA LEU A 44 -5.90 2.25 -6.13
C LEU A 44 -5.06 1.57 -7.20
N SER A 45 -4.98 2.17 -8.39
CA SER A 45 -4.20 1.60 -9.49
C SER A 45 -2.70 1.67 -9.20
N LEU A 46 -2.25 2.73 -8.54
CA LEU A 46 -0.87 2.91 -8.10
C LEU A 46 -0.52 1.87 -7.03
N TRP A 47 -1.37 1.72 -6.01
CA TRP A 47 -1.25 0.69 -4.97
C TRP A 47 -1.01 -0.68 -5.59
N ARG A 48 -1.93 -1.15 -6.45
CA ARG A 48 -1.86 -2.46 -7.11
C ARG A 48 -0.59 -2.63 -7.94
N LYS A 49 -0.19 -1.60 -8.70
CA LYS A 49 1.02 -1.64 -9.53
C LYS A 49 2.30 -1.77 -8.69
N VAL A 50 2.39 -1.02 -7.60
CA VAL A 50 3.61 -1.01 -6.77
C VAL A 50 3.70 -2.29 -5.94
N THR A 51 2.62 -2.70 -5.27
CA THR A 51 2.64 -3.90 -4.40
C THR A 51 2.82 -5.20 -5.18
N ALA A 52 2.35 -5.29 -6.42
CA ALA A 52 2.57 -6.45 -7.29
C ALA A 52 4.07 -6.77 -7.55
N ARG A 53 4.97 -5.82 -7.28
CA ARG A 53 6.43 -6.02 -7.39
C ARG A 53 7.04 -6.76 -6.20
N TYR A 54 6.28 -6.98 -5.12
CA TYR A 54 6.76 -7.55 -3.86
C TYR A 54 6.01 -8.86 -3.53
N PRO A 55 6.51 -10.03 -3.97
CA PRO A 55 5.79 -11.31 -3.84
C PRO A 55 5.57 -11.79 -2.39
N ALA A 56 6.34 -11.26 -1.43
CA ALA A 56 6.17 -11.55 -0.01
C ALA A 56 5.00 -10.78 0.63
N LEU A 57 4.42 -9.78 -0.06
CA LEU A 57 3.30 -9.03 0.44
C LEU A 57 1.98 -9.74 0.16
N GLU A 58 1.11 -9.72 1.16
CA GLU A 58 -0.31 -10.00 1.01
C GLU A 58 -1.09 -8.71 1.17
N THR A 59 -2.00 -8.43 0.24
CA THR A 59 -2.68 -7.13 0.18
C THR A 59 -4.19 -7.26 0.32
N PHE A 60 -4.79 -6.32 1.03
CA PHE A 60 -6.22 -6.20 1.22
C PHE A 60 -6.66 -4.78 0.85
N GLU A 61 -7.84 -4.65 0.25
CA GLU A 61 -8.40 -3.39 -0.21
C GLU A 61 -9.84 -3.29 0.26
N PHE A 62 -10.19 -2.19 0.91
CA PHE A 62 -11.55 -1.88 1.34
C PHE A 62 -11.96 -0.59 0.67
N THR A 63 -12.58 -0.68 -0.50
CA THR A 63 -12.93 0.47 -1.35
C THR A 63 -14.28 1.09 -1.00
N ASP A 64 -15.04 0.46 -0.11
CA ASP A 64 -16.38 0.86 0.34
C ASP A 64 -16.40 1.48 1.76
N ALA A 65 -15.23 1.58 2.40
CA ALA A 65 -15.06 2.17 3.72
C ALA A 65 -14.51 3.59 3.62
N GLY A 66 -15.36 4.62 3.78
CA GLY A 66 -14.93 6.03 3.67
C GLY A 66 -14.36 6.36 2.28
N TYR A 67 -13.18 6.97 2.22
CA TYR A 67 -12.43 7.16 0.97
C TYR A 67 -11.55 5.96 0.60
N GLY A 68 -11.77 4.84 1.25
CA GLY A 68 -11.12 3.57 0.98
C GLY A 68 -9.73 3.44 1.60
N VAL A 69 -9.43 2.26 2.09
CA VAL A 69 -8.14 1.95 2.72
C VAL A 69 -7.56 0.65 2.14
N ALA A 70 -6.25 0.61 1.94
CA ALA A 70 -5.53 -0.59 1.56
C ALA A 70 -4.45 -0.96 2.59
N PHE A 71 -4.20 -2.26 2.72
CA PHE A 71 -3.22 -2.82 3.64
C PHE A 71 -2.28 -3.77 2.91
N ALA A 72 -1.00 -3.74 3.25
CA ALA A 72 -0.04 -4.79 2.90
C ALA A 72 0.53 -5.41 4.17
N VAL A 73 0.49 -6.73 4.26
CA VAL A 73 1.18 -7.52 5.29
C VAL A 73 2.36 -8.22 4.64
N ASN A 74 3.58 -8.03 5.16
CA ASN A 74 4.72 -8.81 4.71
C ASN A 74 4.69 -10.19 5.37
N ARG A 75 4.42 -11.26 4.61
CA ARG A 75 4.43 -12.63 5.13
C ARG A 75 5.82 -13.12 5.54
N GLY A 76 6.88 -12.45 5.08
CA GLY A 76 8.24 -12.96 5.12
C GLY A 76 8.46 -14.07 4.10
N GLU A 77 9.70 -14.57 4.04
CA GLU A 77 9.97 -15.82 3.32
C GLU A 77 9.38 -16.97 4.14
N ASN A 78 8.43 -17.71 3.55
CA ASN A 78 7.94 -18.96 4.12
C ASN A 78 9.12 -19.94 4.24
N ARG A 79 9.73 -20.02 5.43
CA ARG A 79 10.61 -21.12 5.83
C ARG A 79 9.74 -22.17 6.51
N PHE A 80 9.12 -23.02 5.72
CA PHE A 80 8.64 -24.34 6.19
C PHE A 80 9.64 -25.39 5.74
#